data_AF-A0A382YWL6-F1
#
_entry.id   AF-A0A382YWL6-F1
#
_cell.length_a   1.000
_cell.length_b   1.000
_cell.length_c   1.000
_cell.angle_alpha   90.00
_cell.angle_beta   90.00
_cell.angle_gamma   90.00
#
_symmetry.space_group_name_H-M   'P 1'
#
loop_
_entity.id
_entity.type
_entity.pdbx_description
1 polymer ?
#
loop_
_entity_poly.entity_id
_entity_poly.type
_entity_poly.pdbx_seq_one_letter_code
_entity_poly.pdbx_strand_id
1 'polypeptide(L)'
;WDAYYGYQYRVIAEDKRWLEIKDDYSNYLKSNNLRKLHGSEHDGYLDNKGAVINRIPWEHSVDRYVGREACKFIEQNGEDGPFALMVGFPGPHCPYDPAPDFSEKFDPDNMPNSIPEVAEDTPLLRQFYIEDNKKPWNGVDYSEFTEDNKKKIRAHYAGLVKQIDYEVGEIISILREKQLLDNTIIVFATDHGDYLGDHNLIGKASFYESAWHIPLLVRLPGKDGNISCDKLVEVKDITATLISLVGLDVPDHMDSIPLPD
;
A
#
# COMPACT_ATOMS: atom_id res chain seq x y z
N TRP A 1 20.61 2.40 7.18
CA TRP A 1 19.64 2.00 6.13
C TRP A 1 20.03 0.72 5.43
N ASP A 2 21.31 0.35 5.38
CA ASP A 2 21.82 -0.81 4.60
C ASP A 2 21.92 -2.13 5.38
N ALA A 3 21.36 -2.22 6.59
CA ALA A 3 21.32 -3.49 7.30
C ALA A 3 20.38 -4.47 6.60
N TYR A 4 20.82 -5.71 6.41
CA TYR A 4 20.02 -6.76 5.76
C TYR A 4 18.86 -7.24 6.62
N TYR A 5 18.88 -7.01 7.94
CA TYR A 5 17.83 -7.46 8.89
C TYR A 5 17.40 -8.92 8.72
N GLY A 6 18.32 -9.79 8.29
CA GLY A 6 18.05 -11.22 8.05
C GLY A 6 17.67 -11.59 6.62
N TYR A 7 17.45 -10.62 5.72
CA TYR A 7 17.17 -10.87 4.31
C TYR A 7 18.46 -11.13 3.51
N GLN A 8 18.45 -12.14 2.63
CA GLN A 8 19.56 -12.40 1.70
C GLN A 8 19.61 -11.42 0.53
N TYR A 9 18.43 -10.96 0.09
CA TYR A 9 18.26 -10.02 -1.01
C TYR A 9 17.40 -8.85 -0.53
N ARG A 10 17.71 -7.65 -1.01
CA ARG A 10 16.95 -6.46 -0.67
C ARG A 10 16.96 -5.47 -1.84
N VAL A 11 15.78 -4.97 -2.15
CA VAL A 11 15.56 -3.85 -3.07
C VAL A 11 14.76 -2.80 -2.31
N ILE A 12 15.18 -1.54 -2.40
CA ILE A 12 14.55 -0.42 -1.68
C ILE A 12 13.92 0.54 -2.68
N ALA A 13 12.62 0.77 -2.48
CA ALA A 13 11.84 1.75 -3.20
C ALA A 13 11.07 2.60 -2.19
N GLU A 14 11.72 3.65 -1.70
CA GLU A 14 11.15 4.56 -0.72
C GLU A 14 10.07 5.46 -1.34
N ASP A 15 9.09 5.84 -0.51
CA ASP A 15 7.90 6.59 -0.89
C ASP A 15 8.21 7.86 -1.72
N LYS A 16 7.21 8.26 -2.50
CA LYS A 16 7.13 9.39 -3.42
C LYS A 16 7.49 10.74 -2.77
N ARG A 17 7.52 10.82 -1.44
CA ARG A 17 7.83 12.05 -0.66
C ARG A 17 9.30 12.23 -0.31
N TRP A 18 10.06 11.15 -0.19
CA TRP A 18 11.45 11.23 0.26
C TRP A 18 12.41 11.36 -0.92
N LEU A 19 12.38 12.53 -1.55
CA LEU A 19 13.07 12.82 -2.83
C LEU A 19 14.59 12.76 -2.74
N GLU A 20 15.15 13.02 -1.56
CA GLU A 20 16.60 13.04 -1.32
C GLU A 20 17.17 11.64 -1.05
N ILE A 21 16.31 10.66 -0.77
CA ILE A 21 16.75 9.29 -0.52
C ILE A 21 17.24 8.67 -1.82
N LYS A 22 18.51 8.25 -1.81
CA LYS A 22 19.20 7.60 -2.93
C LYS A 22 19.13 6.08 -2.79
N ASP A 23 17.93 5.53 -3.02
CA ASP A 23 17.64 4.10 -3.01
C ASP A 23 17.76 3.46 -4.42
N ASP A 24 17.47 2.16 -4.52
CA ASP A 24 17.54 1.41 -5.77
C ASP A 24 16.59 1.97 -6.83
N TYR A 25 15.37 2.33 -6.42
CA TYR A 25 14.40 2.96 -7.31
C TYR A 25 14.87 4.33 -7.84
N SER A 26 15.50 5.16 -7.01
CA SER A 26 16.08 6.44 -7.44
C SER A 26 17.19 6.25 -8.48
N ASN A 27 17.97 5.19 -8.36
CA ASN A 27 19.04 4.86 -9.31
C ASN A 27 18.45 4.33 -10.63
N TYR A 28 17.41 3.48 -10.54
CA TYR A 28 16.64 3.03 -11.68
C TYR A 28 16.05 4.21 -12.46
N LEU A 29 15.38 5.16 -11.80
CA LEU A 29 14.84 6.35 -12.47
C LEU A 29 15.94 7.14 -13.17
N LYS A 30 17.08 7.40 -12.51
CA LYS A 30 18.21 8.11 -13.13
C LYS A 30 18.74 7.41 -14.38
N SER A 31 18.85 6.07 -14.37
CA SER A 31 19.29 5.32 -15.55
C SER A 31 18.31 5.41 -16.73
N ASN A 32 17.05 5.77 -16.47
CA ASN A 32 16.01 6.02 -17.48
C ASN A 32 15.81 7.52 -17.76
N ASN A 33 16.73 8.40 -17.33
CA ASN A 33 16.63 9.86 -17.45
C ASN A 33 15.40 10.46 -16.72
N LEU A 34 14.98 9.84 -15.63
CA LEU A 34 13.88 10.26 -14.76
C LEU A 34 14.38 10.55 -13.34
N ARG A 35 13.50 11.13 -12.50
CA ARG A 35 13.72 11.31 -11.07
C ARG A 35 12.41 11.25 -10.30
N LYS A 36 12.48 11.05 -8.98
CA LYS A 36 11.33 11.24 -8.09
C LYS A 36 10.83 12.69 -8.20
N LEU A 37 9.51 12.86 -8.15
CA LEU A 37 8.84 14.15 -8.22
C LEU A 37 8.08 14.37 -6.90
N HIS A 38 8.19 15.57 -6.32
CA HIS A 38 7.30 15.97 -5.24
C HIS A 38 5.88 16.10 -5.78
N GLY A 39 4.86 15.85 -4.94
CA GLY A 39 3.45 16.05 -5.32
C GLY A 39 3.19 17.44 -5.92
N SER A 40 3.81 18.49 -5.37
CA SER A 40 3.66 19.87 -5.87
C SER A 40 4.26 20.12 -7.26
N GLU A 41 5.00 19.16 -7.83
CA GLU A 41 5.51 19.22 -9.20
C GLU A 41 4.51 18.66 -10.23
N HIS A 42 3.35 18.19 -9.77
CA HIS A 42 2.24 17.73 -10.60
C HIS A 42 1.18 18.81 -10.77
N ASP A 43 0.60 18.89 -11.96
CA ASP A 43 -0.41 19.88 -12.30
C ASP A 43 -1.66 19.72 -11.43
N GLY A 44 -2.10 20.82 -10.81
CA GLY A 44 -3.30 20.86 -9.97
C GLY A 44 -3.15 20.17 -8.60
N TYR A 45 -1.94 19.87 -8.13
CA TYR A 45 -1.72 19.18 -6.85
C TYR A 45 -2.37 19.85 -5.64
N LEU A 46 -2.16 21.17 -5.48
CA LEU A 46 -2.74 21.92 -4.36
C LEU A 46 -4.25 22.07 -4.50
N ASP A 47 -4.72 22.39 -5.70
CA ASP A 47 -6.13 22.63 -6.00
C ASP A 47 -6.97 21.36 -5.80
N ASN A 48 -6.39 20.19 -6.14
CA ASN A 48 -7.06 18.89 -6.04
C ASN A 48 -6.74 18.14 -4.75
N LYS A 49 -6.19 18.83 -3.73
CA LYS A 49 -5.88 18.24 -2.41
C LYS A 49 -5.04 16.97 -2.49
N GLY A 50 -4.05 16.97 -3.37
CA GLY A 50 -3.14 15.83 -3.57
C GLY A 50 -3.62 14.75 -4.53
N ALA A 51 -4.83 14.84 -5.08
CA ALA A 51 -5.34 13.94 -6.10
C ALA A 51 -4.97 14.42 -7.52
N VAL A 52 -3.93 13.83 -8.09
CA VAL A 52 -3.34 14.23 -9.37
C VAL A 52 -3.02 13.02 -10.24
N ILE A 53 -2.56 13.26 -11.47
CA ILE A 53 -2.03 12.21 -12.31
C ILE A 53 -0.50 12.22 -12.21
N ASN A 54 0.09 11.04 -12.05
CA ASN A 54 1.54 10.95 -11.99
C ASN A 54 2.16 11.27 -13.36
N ARG A 55 3.18 12.14 -13.35
CA ARG A 55 3.95 12.51 -14.54
C ARG A 55 5.02 11.47 -14.89
N ILE A 56 5.40 10.63 -13.93
CA ILE A 56 6.23 9.46 -14.18
C ILE A 56 5.34 8.41 -14.87
N PRO A 57 5.70 7.96 -16.08
CA PRO A 57 4.94 6.93 -16.79
C PRO A 57 4.77 5.66 -15.95
N TRP A 58 3.66 4.93 -16.16
CA TRP A 58 3.33 3.72 -15.40
C TRP A 58 4.47 2.71 -15.38
N GLU A 59 5.15 2.51 -16.52
CA GLU A 59 6.26 1.57 -16.67
C GLU A 59 7.46 1.89 -15.77
N HIS A 60 7.54 3.13 -15.27
CA HIS A 60 8.58 3.61 -14.37
C HIS A 60 8.05 3.98 -12.99
N SER A 61 6.77 3.78 -12.73
CA SER A 61 6.17 4.06 -11.42
C SER A 61 6.75 3.15 -10.32
N VAL A 62 6.64 3.60 -9.08
CA VAL A 62 7.25 2.90 -7.95
C VAL A 62 6.63 1.52 -7.71
N ASP A 63 5.30 1.41 -7.82
CA ASP A 63 4.59 0.15 -7.63
C ASP A 63 4.95 -0.85 -8.75
N ARG A 64 5.05 -0.39 -10.01
CA ARG A 64 5.51 -1.20 -11.14
C ARG A 64 6.95 -1.68 -10.96
N TYR A 65 7.82 -0.82 -10.42
CA TYR A 65 9.20 -1.18 -10.13
C TYR A 65 9.27 -2.28 -9.06
N VAL A 66 8.54 -2.11 -7.95
CA VAL A 66 8.47 -3.09 -6.85
C VAL A 66 7.93 -4.44 -7.33
N GLY A 67 6.81 -4.45 -8.06
CA GLY A 67 6.23 -5.68 -8.60
C GLY A 67 7.16 -6.42 -9.55
N ARG A 68 7.84 -5.69 -10.45
CA ARG A 68 8.85 -6.28 -11.35
C ARG A 68 10.06 -6.87 -10.61
N GLU A 69 10.56 -6.20 -9.58
CA GLU A 69 11.69 -6.74 -8.80
C GLU A 69 11.27 -7.97 -7.99
N ALA A 70 10.02 -8.03 -7.51
CA ALA A 70 9.47 -9.25 -6.92
C ALA A 70 9.38 -10.41 -7.94
N CYS A 71 8.85 -10.16 -9.15
CA CYS A 71 8.79 -11.16 -10.21
C CYS A 71 10.18 -11.65 -10.60
N LYS A 72 11.14 -10.74 -10.77
CA LYS A 72 12.54 -11.05 -11.08
C LYS A 72 13.21 -11.90 -9.99
N PHE A 73 12.93 -11.63 -8.72
CA PHE A 73 13.41 -12.49 -7.63
C PHE A 73 12.89 -13.93 -7.79
N ILE A 74 11.59 -14.10 -8.02
CA ILE A 74 10.95 -15.41 -8.20
C ILE A 74 11.53 -16.13 -9.43
N GLU A 75 11.70 -15.41 -10.54
CA GLU A 75 12.27 -15.96 -11.78
C GLU A 75 13.67 -16.54 -11.60
N GLN A 76 14.50 -15.85 -10.82
CA GLN A 76 15.92 -16.14 -10.67
C GLN A 76 16.22 -17.12 -9.55
N ASN A 77 15.43 -17.11 -8.47
CA ASN A 77 15.77 -17.81 -7.22
C ASN A 77 14.67 -18.77 -6.75
N GLY A 78 13.46 -18.72 -7.33
CA GLY A 78 12.31 -19.48 -6.83
C GLY A 78 12.49 -21.00 -6.89
N GLU A 79 13.41 -21.49 -7.71
CA GLU A 79 13.71 -22.91 -7.89
C GLU A 79 14.92 -23.40 -7.05
N ASP A 80 15.64 -22.48 -6.39
CA ASP A 80 16.87 -22.80 -5.62
C ASP A 80 16.57 -23.40 -4.23
N GLY A 81 15.32 -23.33 -3.78
CA GLY A 81 14.87 -23.81 -2.47
C GLY A 81 13.67 -23.02 -1.94
N PRO A 82 13.28 -23.25 -0.66
CA PRO A 82 12.22 -22.45 -0.04
C PRO A 82 12.68 -20.99 0.12
N PHE A 83 11.77 -20.05 -0.14
CA PHE A 83 12.01 -18.63 0.03
C PHE A 83 10.97 -17.99 0.96
N ALA A 84 11.35 -16.86 1.56
CA ALA A 84 10.45 -15.93 2.23
C ALA A 84 10.60 -14.56 1.56
N LEU A 85 9.55 -14.11 0.87
CA LEU A 85 9.55 -12.87 0.12
C LEU A 85 8.54 -11.89 0.73
N MET A 86 9.03 -10.73 1.15
CA MET A 86 8.19 -9.61 1.60
C MET A 86 8.17 -8.54 0.50
N VAL A 87 6.97 -8.25 -0.01
CA VAL A 87 6.77 -7.22 -1.05
C VAL A 87 5.95 -6.09 -0.44
N GLY A 88 6.56 -4.91 -0.30
CA GLY A 88 5.89 -3.72 0.23
C GLY A 88 5.66 -2.71 -0.89
N PHE A 89 4.42 -2.56 -1.33
CA PHE A 89 4.04 -1.52 -2.29
C PHE A 89 3.93 -0.16 -1.57
N PRO A 90 4.59 0.91 -2.07
CA PRO A 90 4.43 2.25 -1.50
C PRO A 90 3.05 2.87 -1.74
N GLY A 91 2.39 2.53 -2.85
CA GLY A 91 0.98 2.84 -3.04
C GLY A 91 0.09 2.11 -2.02
N PRO A 92 -1.12 2.61 -1.71
CA PRO A 92 -1.77 3.80 -2.27
C PRO A 92 -1.52 5.08 -1.45
N HIS A 93 -0.39 5.17 -0.76
CA HIS A 93 -0.04 6.34 0.04
C HIS A 93 -0.05 7.64 -0.77
N CYS A 94 -0.52 8.73 -0.15
CA CYS A 94 -0.54 10.06 -0.76
C CYS A 94 0.89 10.54 -1.14
N PRO A 95 1.07 11.28 -2.25
CA PRO A 95 0.06 11.86 -3.13
C PRO A 95 -0.82 10.81 -3.83
N TYR A 96 -2.11 11.11 -4.03
CA TYR A 96 -3.06 10.18 -4.64
C TYR A 96 -2.92 10.29 -6.17
N ASP A 97 -1.84 9.71 -6.69
CA ASP A 97 -1.33 9.93 -8.05
C ASP A 97 -1.26 8.66 -8.91
N PRO A 98 -2.41 8.03 -9.23
CA PRO A 98 -2.41 6.95 -10.20
C PRO A 98 -1.91 7.40 -11.59
N ALA A 99 -1.42 6.44 -12.36
CA ALA A 99 -1.21 6.60 -13.79
C ALA A 99 -2.56 6.76 -14.52
N PRO A 100 -2.58 7.45 -15.68
CA PRO A 100 -3.81 7.78 -16.40
C PRO A 100 -4.76 6.58 -16.61
N ASP A 101 -4.24 5.50 -17.19
CA ASP A 101 -4.99 4.28 -17.55
C ASP A 101 -5.71 3.59 -16.37
N PHE A 102 -5.24 3.84 -15.14
CA PHE A 102 -5.86 3.32 -13.92
C PHE A 102 -6.87 4.29 -13.34
N SER A 103 -6.57 5.59 -13.39
CA SER A 103 -7.45 6.66 -12.89
C SER A 103 -8.76 6.77 -13.68
N GLU A 104 -8.70 6.63 -15.00
CA GLU A 104 -9.84 6.81 -15.92
C GLU A 104 -10.96 5.77 -15.71
N LYS A 105 -10.68 4.68 -14.99
CA LYS A 105 -11.65 3.63 -14.67
C LYS A 105 -12.59 4.01 -13.53
N PHE A 106 -12.27 5.07 -12.79
CA PHE A 106 -13.01 5.46 -11.59
C PHE A 106 -13.52 6.89 -11.74
N ASP A 107 -14.82 7.01 -11.97
CA ASP A 107 -15.52 8.29 -11.98
C ASP A 107 -15.74 8.77 -10.53
N PRO A 108 -15.25 9.97 -10.14
CA PRO A 108 -15.50 10.54 -8.82
C PRO A 108 -16.98 10.60 -8.43
N ASP A 109 -17.90 10.80 -9.38
CA ASP A 109 -19.33 10.87 -9.08
C ASP A 109 -19.94 9.53 -8.69
N ASN A 110 -19.27 8.42 -9.04
CA ASN A 110 -19.66 7.06 -8.66
C ASN A 110 -18.97 6.57 -7.38
N MET A 111 -18.11 7.40 -6.76
CA MET A 111 -17.48 7.05 -5.49
C MET A 111 -18.48 7.16 -4.33
N PRO A 112 -18.38 6.29 -3.32
CA PRO A 112 -19.24 6.38 -2.14
C PRO A 112 -19.03 7.73 -1.42
N ASN A 113 -20.10 8.24 -0.81
CA ASN A 113 -20.04 9.43 0.03
C ASN A 113 -19.20 9.21 1.28
N SER A 114 -18.62 10.27 1.81
CA SER A 114 -17.83 10.19 3.06
C SER A 114 -18.73 9.95 4.26
N ILE A 115 -18.23 9.17 5.23
CA ILE A 115 -18.86 9.09 6.54
C ILE A 115 -18.81 10.51 7.14
N PRO A 116 -19.93 11.08 7.60
CA PRO A 116 -19.95 12.45 8.09
C PRO A 116 -19.12 12.64 9.36
N GLU A 117 -18.67 13.88 9.59
CA GLU A 117 -18.03 14.24 10.86
C GLU A 117 -19.05 14.27 12.00
N VAL A 118 -18.56 13.98 13.21
CA VAL A 118 -19.32 14.15 14.45
C VAL A 118 -18.72 15.36 15.16
N ALA A 119 -19.51 16.42 15.32
CA ALA A 119 -19.03 17.77 15.65
C ALA A 119 -18.14 17.87 16.92
N GLU A 120 -18.31 16.95 17.87
CA GLU A 120 -17.58 16.95 19.13
C GLU A 120 -16.36 16.01 19.13
N ASP A 121 -16.29 15.04 18.22
CA ASP A 121 -15.31 13.94 18.30
C ASP A 121 -13.96 14.32 17.70
N THR A 122 -13.96 15.08 16.61
CA THR A 122 -12.77 15.25 15.77
C THR A 122 -12.13 16.65 15.70
N PRO A 123 -12.58 17.73 16.39
CA PRO A 123 -12.08 19.09 16.07
C PRO A 123 -10.57 19.26 16.28
N LEU A 124 -10.02 18.71 17.37
CA LEU A 124 -8.56 18.74 17.62
C LEU A 124 -7.79 17.86 16.65
N LEU A 125 -8.34 16.67 16.34
CA LEU A 125 -7.76 15.73 15.39
C LEU A 125 -7.72 16.33 13.98
N ARG A 126 -8.81 17.00 13.58
CA ARG A 126 -8.95 17.71 12.32
C ARG A 126 -7.94 18.84 12.21
N GLN A 127 -7.81 19.66 13.25
CA GLN A 127 -6.83 20.73 13.30
C GLN A 127 -5.41 20.18 13.19
N PHE A 128 -5.10 19.09 13.91
CA PHE A 128 -3.80 18.42 13.82
C PHE A 128 -3.48 18.01 12.38
N TYR A 129 -4.39 17.32 11.68
CA TYR A 129 -4.11 16.90 10.31
C TYR A 129 -4.01 18.08 9.33
N ILE A 130 -4.78 19.15 9.50
CA ILE A 130 -4.63 20.35 8.66
C ILE A 130 -3.21 20.91 8.80
N GLU A 131 -2.77 21.13 10.04
CA GLU A 131 -1.47 21.75 10.30
C GLU A 131 -0.31 20.82 9.93
N ASP A 132 -0.47 19.50 10.11
CA ASP A 132 0.54 18.54 9.71
C ASP A 132 0.69 18.47 8.18
N ASN A 133 -0.41 18.42 7.43
CA ASN A 133 -0.39 18.33 5.97
C ASN A 133 0.07 19.62 5.28
N LYS A 134 -0.01 20.79 5.94
CA LYS A 134 0.57 22.05 5.44
C LYS A 134 2.10 22.07 5.44
N LYS A 135 2.76 21.19 6.20
CA LYS A 135 4.22 21.14 6.28
C LYS A 135 4.84 20.73 4.94
N PRO A 136 6.13 21.03 4.69
CA PRO A 136 6.79 20.79 3.40
C PRO A 136 6.78 19.34 2.87
N TRP A 137 6.56 18.34 3.74
CA TRP A 137 6.49 16.93 3.32
C TRP A 137 5.24 16.60 2.49
N ASN A 138 4.17 17.39 2.62
CA ASN A 138 2.95 17.24 1.82
C ASN A 138 2.55 18.55 1.13
N GLY A 139 2.50 19.66 1.88
CA GLY A 139 2.21 21.00 1.40
C GLY A 139 0.74 21.26 1.03
N VAL A 140 -0.19 20.40 1.43
CA VAL A 140 -1.62 20.51 1.07
C VAL A 140 -2.42 21.09 2.23
N ASP A 141 -3.16 22.16 1.95
CA ASP A 141 -4.10 22.75 2.91
C ASP A 141 -5.49 22.10 2.79
N TYR A 142 -5.89 21.35 3.81
CA TYR A 142 -7.21 20.73 3.90
C TYR A 142 -8.23 21.58 4.69
N SER A 143 -7.97 22.85 5.00
CA SER A 143 -8.92 23.70 5.76
C SER A 143 -10.28 23.79 5.08
N GLU A 144 -10.29 23.92 3.76
CA GLU A 144 -11.46 23.68 2.92
C GLU A 144 -11.32 22.30 2.26
N PHE A 145 -12.23 21.38 2.59
CA PHE A 145 -12.23 20.01 2.07
C PHE A 145 -13.62 19.61 1.62
N THR A 146 -13.95 19.96 0.37
CA THR A 146 -15.29 19.80 -0.19
C THR A 146 -15.60 18.33 -0.50
N GLU A 147 -16.88 17.99 -0.67
CA GLU A 147 -17.27 16.64 -1.09
C GLU A 147 -16.67 16.27 -2.46
N ASP A 148 -16.53 17.24 -3.38
CA ASP A 148 -15.89 17.01 -4.68
C ASP A 148 -14.41 16.64 -4.52
N ASN A 149 -13.69 17.29 -3.58
CA ASN A 149 -12.32 16.90 -3.27
C ASN A 149 -12.25 15.47 -2.72
N LYS A 150 -13.16 15.10 -1.80
CA LYS A 150 -13.20 13.76 -1.19
C LYS A 150 -13.47 12.67 -2.23
N LYS A 151 -14.47 12.89 -3.10
CA LYS A 151 -14.80 11.99 -4.22
C LYS A 151 -13.63 11.82 -5.17
N LYS A 152 -12.95 12.92 -5.52
CA LYS A 152 -11.76 12.86 -6.40
C LYS A 152 -10.62 12.08 -5.77
N ILE A 153 -10.31 12.32 -4.49
CA ILE A 153 -9.31 11.53 -3.75
C ILE A 153 -9.65 10.04 -3.77
N ARG A 154 -10.91 9.68 -3.54
CA ARG A 154 -11.35 8.27 -3.54
C ARG A 154 -11.21 7.60 -4.90
N ALA A 155 -11.57 8.29 -5.98
CA ALA A 155 -11.36 7.78 -7.33
C ALA A 155 -9.87 7.55 -7.63
N HIS A 156 -9.01 8.50 -7.25
CA HIS A 156 -7.57 8.37 -7.44
C HIS A 156 -6.96 7.26 -6.56
N TYR A 157 -7.42 7.13 -5.32
CA TYR A 157 -7.03 6.05 -4.42
C TYR A 157 -7.42 4.68 -4.99
N ALA A 158 -8.65 4.54 -5.52
CA ALA A 158 -9.08 3.32 -6.20
C ALA A 158 -8.21 3.01 -7.44
N GLY A 159 -7.79 4.03 -8.18
CA GLY A 159 -6.81 3.91 -9.26
C GLY A 159 -5.46 3.33 -8.77
N LEU A 160 -4.93 3.84 -7.65
CA LEU A 160 -3.70 3.30 -7.04
C LEU A 160 -3.88 1.87 -6.56
N VAL A 161 -5.01 1.54 -5.91
CA VAL A 161 -5.34 0.16 -5.53
C VAL A 161 -5.37 -0.75 -6.76
N LYS A 162 -5.91 -0.26 -7.89
CA LYS A 162 -5.94 -1.04 -9.14
C LYS A 162 -4.56 -1.28 -9.75
N GLN A 163 -3.60 -0.38 -9.53
CA GLN A 163 -2.20 -0.61 -9.91
C GLN A 163 -1.57 -1.72 -9.08
N ILE A 164 -1.81 -1.72 -7.76
CA ILE A 164 -1.32 -2.76 -6.85
C ILE A 164 -1.95 -4.11 -7.22
N ASP A 165 -3.26 -4.14 -7.46
CA ASP A 165 -3.98 -5.33 -7.95
C ASP A 165 -3.35 -5.91 -9.22
N TYR A 166 -2.98 -5.05 -10.18
CA TYR A 166 -2.27 -5.47 -11.39
C TYR A 166 -0.92 -6.12 -11.05
N GLU A 167 -0.09 -5.50 -10.22
CA GLU A 167 1.23 -6.06 -9.85
C GLU A 167 1.12 -7.35 -9.01
N VAL A 168 0.14 -7.45 -8.12
CA VAL A 168 -0.17 -8.70 -7.41
C VAL A 168 -0.54 -9.80 -8.42
N GLY A 169 -1.34 -9.47 -9.45
CA GLY A 169 -1.66 -10.38 -10.54
C GLY A 169 -0.43 -10.89 -11.30
N GLU A 170 0.55 -10.02 -11.56
CA GLU A 170 1.82 -10.40 -12.21
C GLU A 170 2.63 -11.35 -11.32
N ILE A 171 2.73 -11.08 -10.01
CA ILE A 171 3.43 -11.94 -9.04
C ILE A 171 2.78 -13.33 -8.95
N ILE A 172 1.45 -13.39 -8.90
CA ILE A 172 0.73 -14.67 -8.92
C ILE A 172 0.93 -15.41 -10.23
N SER A 173 0.98 -14.69 -11.35
CA SER A 173 1.19 -15.28 -12.68
C SER A 173 2.57 -15.91 -12.78
N ILE A 174 3.64 -15.23 -12.33
CA ILE A 174 4.98 -15.80 -12.36
C ILE A 174 5.14 -17.00 -11.42
N LEU A 175 4.51 -16.98 -10.23
CA LEU A 175 4.47 -18.16 -9.34
C LEU A 175 3.81 -19.35 -10.02
N ARG A 176 2.75 -19.12 -10.81
CA ARG A 176 2.06 -20.18 -11.56
C ARG A 176 2.92 -20.71 -12.71
N GLU A 177 3.53 -19.82 -13.49
CA GLU A 177 4.42 -20.18 -14.60
C GLU A 177 5.61 -21.00 -14.14
N LYS A 178 6.17 -20.65 -12.98
CA LYS A 178 7.27 -21.36 -12.32
C LYS A 178 6.83 -22.62 -11.55
N GLN A 179 5.54 -22.95 -11.55
CA GLN A 179 4.99 -24.10 -10.80
C GLN A 179 5.25 -24.02 -9.28
N LEU A 180 5.42 -22.82 -8.74
CA LEU A 180 5.68 -22.55 -7.33
C LEU A 180 4.40 -22.23 -6.56
N LEU A 181 3.35 -21.77 -7.26
CA LEU A 181 2.10 -21.31 -6.64
C LEU A 181 1.47 -22.37 -5.73
N ASP A 182 1.47 -23.64 -6.14
CA ASP A 182 0.85 -24.74 -5.38
C ASP A 182 1.62 -25.13 -4.12
N ASN A 183 2.84 -24.62 -3.93
CA ASN A 183 3.66 -24.82 -2.74
C ASN A 183 4.01 -23.50 -2.02
N THR A 184 3.29 -22.41 -2.33
CA THR A 184 3.54 -21.08 -1.73
C THR A 184 2.37 -20.64 -0.86
N ILE A 185 2.67 -20.32 0.40
CA ILE A 185 1.76 -19.57 1.29
C ILE A 185 1.80 -18.11 0.87
N ILE A 186 0.64 -17.50 0.66
CA ILE A 186 0.54 -16.08 0.32
C ILE A 186 -0.29 -15.39 1.38
N VAL A 187 0.27 -14.35 1.99
CA VAL A 187 -0.44 -13.45 2.91
C VAL A 187 -0.49 -12.07 2.26
N PHE A 188 -1.69 -11.51 2.14
CA PHE A 188 -1.90 -10.13 1.70
C PHE A 188 -2.54 -9.35 2.85
N ALA A 189 -1.91 -8.25 3.24
CA ALA A 189 -2.40 -7.33 4.27
C ALA A 189 -1.90 -5.91 3.98
N THR A 190 -2.45 -4.93 4.69
CA THR A 190 -1.89 -3.57 4.75
C THR A 190 -1.35 -3.29 6.15
N ASP A 191 -0.63 -2.19 6.32
CA ASP A 191 -0.15 -1.72 7.62
C ASP A 191 -1.25 -0.95 8.37
N HIS A 192 -2.04 -0.16 7.65
CA HIS A 192 -3.20 0.58 8.15
C HIS A 192 -4.19 0.92 7.01
N GLY A 193 -5.29 1.59 7.35
CA GLY A 193 -6.26 2.16 6.40
C GLY A 193 -6.04 3.66 6.14
N ASP A 194 -6.96 4.31 5.41
CA ASP A 194 -6.94 5.77 5.19
C ASP A 194 -8.36 6.30 5.33
N TYR A 195 -8.55 7.46 5.99
CA TYR A 195 -9.87 8.06 6.13
C TYR A 195 -10.48 8.46 4.79
N LEU A 196 -9.68 8.88 3.80
CA LEU A 196 -10.15 9.31 2.48
C LEU A 196 -11.35 10.29 2.54
N GLY A 197 -11.38 11.19 3.52
CA GLY A 197 -12.48 12.14 3.73
C GLY A 197 -13.54 11.72 4.75
N ASP A 198 -13.54 10.47 5.23
CA ASP A 198 -14.40 10.04 6.34
C ASP A 198 -14.14 10.89 7.57
N HIS A 199 -15.22 11.27 8.24
CA HIS A 199 -15.23 12.18 9.38
C HIS A 199 -14.57 13.54 9.08
N ASN A 200 -14.51 13.93 7.81
CA ASN A 200 -13.78 15.10 7.32
C ASN A 200 -12.25 15.03 7.58
N LEU A 201 -11.71 13.82 7.75
CA LEU A 201 -10.29 13.56 8.02
C LEU A 201 -9.54 13.06 6.77
N ILE A 202 -8.20 13.08 6.84
CA ILE A 202 -7.32 12.54 5.81
C ILE A 202 -6.15 11.80 6.47
N GLY A 203 -5.63 10.76 5.81
CA GLY A 203 -4.53 9.97 6.34
C GLY A 203 -4.99 8.96 7.39
N LYS A 204 -4.25 8.86 8.50
CA LYS A 204 -4.35 7.79 9.50
C LYS A 204 -3.84 8.28 10.85
N ALA A 205 -4.12 7.52 11.92
CA ALA A 205 -3.67 7.71 13.33
C ALA A 205 -4.74 8.10 14.37
N SER A 206 -5.96 7.55 14.25
CA SER A 206 -7.04 7.60 15.26
C SER A 206 -7.81 6.28 15.24
N PHE A 207 -8.70 6.03 16.20
CA PHE A 207 -9.36 4.73 16.40
C PHE A 207 -10.57 4.45 15.49
N TYR A 208 -10.85 5.28 14.48
CA TYR A 208 -11.93 4.96 13.53
C TYR A 208 -11.59 3.74 12.68
N GLU A 209 -12.60 2.96 12.35
CA GLU A 209 -12.46 1.74 11.53
C GLU A 209 -11.79 2.02 10.19
N SER A 210 -12.03 3.17 9.53
CA SER A 210 -11.38 3.51 8.26
C SER A 210 -9.84 3.53 8.34
N ALA A 211 -9.24 3.68 9.53
CA ALA A 211 -7.79 3.65 9.72
C ALA A 211 -7.24 2.29 10.20
N TRP A 212 -8.08 1.39 10.75
CA TRP A 212 -7.63 0.14 11.40
C TRP A 212 -8.23 -1.13 10.83
N HIS A 213 -9.41 -1.05 10.21
CA HIS A 213 -10.06 -2.19 9.59
C HIS A 213 -9.50 -2.38 8.18
N ILE A 214 -8.58 -3.34 8.07
CA ILE A 214 -7.77 -3.56 6.88
C ILE A 214 -8.02 -4.95 6.27
N PRO A 215 -7.72 -5.18 4.99
CA PRO A 215 -7.75 -6.52 4.43
C PRO A 215 -6.67 -7.41 5.04
N LEU A 216 -7.02 -8.67 5.31
CA LEU A 216 -6.09 -9.75 5.62
C LEU A 216 -6.55 -11.02 4.90
N LEU A 217 -5.79 -11.45 3.90
CA LEU A 217 -6.09 -12.63 3.10
C LEU A 217 -4.93 -13.62 3.23
N VAL A 218 -5.25 -14.90 3.42
CA VAL A 218 -4.27 -15.98 3.49
C VAL A 218 -4.65 -17.07 2.50
N ARG A 219 -3.75 -17.36 1.54
CA ARG A 219 -3.85 -18.52 0.66
C ARG A 219 -2.88 -19.60 1.16
N LEU A 220 -3.42 -20.78 1.40
CA LEU A 220 -2.65 -21.96 1.81
C LEU A 220 -2.58 -23.00 0.67
N PRO A 221 -1.40 -23.60 0.42
CA PRO A 221 -1.25 -24.78 -0.42
C PRO A 221 -2.28 -25.87 -0.09
N GLY A 222 -2.95 -26.42 -1.10
CA GLY A 222 -3.86 -27.55 -0.97
C GLY A 222 -5.17 -27.29 -0.19
N LYS A 223 -5.44 -26.04 0.22
CA LYS A 223 -6.77 -25.64 0.71
C LYS A 223 -7.53 -24.91 -0.40
N ASP A 224 -8.65 -25.50 -0.81
CA ASP A 224 -9.59 -24.90 -1.76
C ASP A 224 -10.75 -24.20 -1.04
N GLY A 225 -11.31 -23.21 -1.72
CA GLY A 225 -12.51 -22.48 -1.29
C GLY A 225 -12.22 -21.10 -0.70
N ASN A 226 -13.29 -20.33 -0.54
CA ASN A 226 -13.25 -19.00 0.08
C ASN A 226 -13.87 -19.13 1.47
N ILE A 227 -13.05 -19.04 2.51
CA ILE A 227 -13.50 -19.03 3.91
C ILE A 227 -13.45 -17.59 4.39
N SER A 228 -14.57 -17.10 4.92
CA SER A 228 -14.64 -15.83 5.66
C SER A 228 -14.61 -16.12 7.16
N CYS A 229 -13.83 -15.32 7.90
CA CYS A 229 -13.73 -15.42 9.34
C CYS A 229 -14.09 -14.07 9.99
N ASP A 230 -15.09 -14.07 10.86
CA ASP A 230 -15.57 -12.86 11.56
C ASP A 230 -14.89 -12.66 12.93
N LYS A 231 -13.86 -13.47 13.25
CA LYS A 231 -13.11 -13.30 14.49
C LYS A 231 -12.19 -12.08 14.37
N LEU A 232 -12.10 -11.31 15.44
CA LEU A 232 -11.10 -10.26 15.57
C LEU A 232 -9.70 -10.87 15.60
N VAL A 233 -8.83 -10.31 14.77
CA VAL A 233 -7.41 -10.68 14.62
C VAL A 233 -6.59 -9.40 14.43
N GLU A 234 -5.29 -9.48 14.68
CA GLU A 234 -4.37 -8.36 14.54
C GLU A 234 -3.29 -8.65 13.48
N VAL A 235 -2.76 -7.63 12.80
CA VAL A 235 -1.68 -7.81 11.81
C VAL A 235 -0.45 -8.50 12.41
N LYS A 236 -0.19 -8.29 13.71
CA LYS A 236 0.90 -8.95 14.43
C LYS A 236 0.78 -10.47 14.42
N ASP A 237 -0.44 -11.03 14.30
CA ASP A 237 -0.72 -12.47 14.32
C ASP A 237 -0.20 -13.20 13.08
N ILE A 238 0.14 -12.46 12.01
CA ILE A 238 0.76 -13.00 10.80
C ILE A 238 2.06 -13.73 11.15
N THR A 239 2.88 -13.20 12.07
CA THR A 239 4.17 -13.80 12.42
C THR A 239 3.99 -15.19 13.05
N ALA A 240 3.18 -15.31 14.10
CA ALA A 240 2.91 -16.61 14.73
C ALA A 240 2.22 -17.58 13.77
N THR A 241 1.34 -17.08 12.90
CA THR A 241 0.70 -17.88 11.85
C THR A 241 1.72 -18.49 10.90
N LEU A 242 2.64 -17.69 10.36
CA LEU A 242 3.66 -18.18 9.44
C LEU A 242 4.60 -19.19 10.11
N ILE A 243 5.03 -18.94 11.34
CA ILE A 243 5.85 -19.89 12.13
C ILE A 243 5.11 -21.22 12.31
N SER A 244 3.84 -21.18 12.70
CA SER A 244 3.02 -22.38 12.89
C SER A 244 2.80 -23.13 11.57
N LEU A 245 2.57 -22.42 10.46
CA LEU A 245 2.32 -23.03 9.14
C LEU A 245 3.54 -23.76 8.58
N VAL A 246 4.76 -23.34 8.94
CA VAL A 246 5.99 -24.05 8.58
C VAL A 246 6.37 -25.16 9.57
N GLY A 247 5.49 -25.48 10.53
CA GLY A 247 5.67 -26.57 11.48
C GLY A 247 6.65 -26.27 12.61
N LEU A 248 6.89 -25.00 12.91
CA LEU A 248 7.72 -24.57 14.04
C LEU A 248 6.85 -24.14 15.22
N ASP A 249 7.40 -24.27 16.43
CA ASP A 249 6.75 -23.79 17.66
C ASP A 249 6.84 -22.26 17.74
N VAL A 250 5.72 -21.61 18.03
CA VAL A 250 5.67 -20.16 18.28
C VAL A 250 6.38 -19.88 19.60
N PRO A 251 7.40 -18.98 19.65
CA PRO A 251 8.10 -18.68 20.88
C PRO A 251 7.19 -18.04 21.95
N ASP A 252 7.27 -18.55 23.19
CA ASP A 252 6.43 -18.12 24.33
C ASP A 252 6.50 -16.63 24.70
N HIS A 253 7.51 -15.91 24.20
CA HIS A 253 7.69 -14.47 24.46
C HIS A 253 6.99 -13.58 23.43
N MET A 254 6.35 -14.16 22.40
CA MET A 254 5.59 -13.40 21.41
C MET A 254 4.15 -13.20 21.88
N ASP A 255 3.65 -11.97 21.76
CA ASP A 255 2.22 -11.66 21.98
C ASP A 255 1.34 -12.07 20.79
N SER A 256 1.96 -12.43 19.67
CA SER A 256 1.33 -12.89 18.42
C SER A 256 0.79 -14.31 18.58
N ILE A 257 -0.43 -14.56 18.13
CA ILE A 257 -1.04 -15.90 18.13
C ILE A 257 -1.38 -16.35 16.71
N PRO A 258 -1.42 -17.65 16.40
CA PRO A 258 -1.85 -18.12 15.09
C PRO A 258 -3.28 -17.66 14.76
N LEU A 259 -3.50 -17.26 13.51
CA LEU A 259 -4.81 -16.94 12.98
C LEU A 259 -5.75 -18.14 13.09
N PRO A 260 -7.06 -17.90 13.28
CA PRO A 260 -8.04 -18.97 13.34
C PRO A 260 -8.13 -19.75 12.02
N ASP A 261 -8.45 -21.04 12.13
CA ASP A 261 -8.70 -21.96 11.01
C ASP A 261 -9.86 -21.55 10.09
#